data_AF-A0A4Y2W533-F1
#
_entry.id   AF-A0A4Y2W533-F1
#
_cell.length_a   1.000
_cell.length_b   1.000
_cell.length_c   1.000
_cell.angle_alpha   90.00
_cell.angle_beta   90.00
_cell.angle_gamma   90.00
#
_symmetry.space_group_name_H-M   'P 1'
#
loop_
_entity.id
_entity.type
_entity.pdbx_description
1 polymer ?
#
loop_
_entity_poly.entity_id
_entity_poly.type
_entity_poly.pdbx_seq_one_letter_code
_entity_poly.pdbx_strand_id
1 'polypeptide(L)'
;MQYNSIRNSLDEINFPSHTIETLKDILTDRKVTIQTAQGPVSWSQQQGCAPGFCTCPMFWNPVANEIISEECQPNVHLQAFADDFIFVISEPTGAKLKATAQAALTKFQHWTDKHQLKVSTEKSTTILIIRLLSGPRVKWDNQIIKKSTSLKYLGVIIDNKLNWANHVINMKTKLTHLHQKITRIAGTNWGLNKDLRNSLYKTVAEQMILHGAAAWAYPLSARQSRLLNSIQRKFLLNTTGAYSTTPTAALQVIEGIIPLHIKAEQEAVYVRTARLRKTSNYNNINFNPNNYEDGTTFTKFLPAIFQLEDRISLKKQFLPVPGLNIYTDGSKIEDKTGSAFYVMEEGITKYE
;
A
#
# COMPACT_ATOMS: atom_id res chain seq x y z
N MET A 1 2.52 -19.50 -13.32
CA MET A 1 2.09 -18.61 -14.42
C MET A 1 2.80 -19.02 -15.68
N GLN A 2 2.05 -19.48 -16.69
CA GLN A 2 2.61 -19.87 -17.98
C GLN A 2 2.95 -18.67 -18.86
N TYR A 3 3.96 -18.81 -19.71
CA TYR A 3 4.30 -17.77 -20.70
C TYR A 3 3.19 -17.56 -21.73
N ASN A 4 2.46 -18.61 -22.11
CA ASN A 4 1.33 -18.48 -23.03
C ASN A 4 0.21 -17.61 -22.44
N SER A 5 -0.08 -17.73 -21.14
CA SER A 5 -1.03 -16.84 -20.48
C SER A 5 -0.59 -15.37 -20.56
N ILE A 6 0.70 -15.10 -20.31
CA ILE A 6 1.24 -13.75 -20.39
C ILE A 6 1.16 -13.22 -21.83
N ARG A 7 1.53 -14.04 -22.83
CA ARG A 7 1.48 -13.66 -24.26
C ARG A 7 0.06 -13.30 -24.69
N ASN A 8 -0.91 -14.16 -24.38
CA ASN A 8 -2.32 -13.90 -24.70
C ASN A 8 -2.81 -12.61 -24.05
N SER A 9 -2.48 -12.39 -22.77
CA SER A 9 -2.84 -11.14 -22.09
C SER A 9 -2.12 -9.91 -22.65
N LEU A 10 -0.92 -10.05 -23.21
CA LEU A 10 -0.22 -8.95 -23.89
C LEU A 10 -0.85 -8.60 -25.24
N ASP A 11 -1.38 -9.59 -25.97
CA ASP A 11 -2.07 -9.40 -27.25
C ASP A 11 -3.38 -8.62 -27.10
N GLU A 12 -4.01 -8.69 -25.94
CA GLU A 12 -5.24 -7.96 -25.61
C GLU A 12 -4.98 -6.48 -25.24
N ILE A 13 -3.71 -6.08 -25.02
CA ILE A 13 -3.37 -4.70 -24.65
C ILE A 13 -3.18 -3.87 -25.92
N ASN A 14 -3.91 -2.75 -26.01
CA ASN A 14 -3.70 -1.76 -27.06
C ASN A 14 -2.41 -0.95 -26.83
N PHE A 15 -1.26 -1.50 -27.24
CA PHE A 15 0.06 -0.91 -27.09
C PHE A 15 0.88 -1.06 -28.40
N PRO A 16 1.89 -0.20 -28.67
CA PRO A 16 2.69 -0.32 -29.89
C PRO A 16 3.28 -1.71 -30.11
N SER A 17 3.07 -2.24 -31.33
CA SER A 17 3.41 -3.63 -31.71
C SER A 17 4.88 -3.97 -31.44
N HIS A 18 5.82 -3.07 -31.73
CA HIS A 18 7.24 -3.29 -31.49
C HIS A 18 7.58 -3.55 -30.01
N THR A 19 6.87 -2.91 -29.09
CA THR A 19 7.10 -3.12 -27.65
C THR A 19 6.48 -4.43 -27.18
N ILE A 20 5.29 -4.78 -27.67
CA ILE A 20 4.65 -6.07 -27.38
C ILE A 20 5.54 -7.22 -27.86
N GLU A 21 6.07 -7.13 -29.08
CA GLU A 21 6.97 -8.17 -29.61
C GLU A 21 8.27 -8.27 -28.81
N THR A 22 8.86 -7.15 -28.39
CA THR A 22 10.03 -7.17 -27.49
C THR A 22 9.71 -7.85 -26.15
N LEU A 23 8.53 -7.58 -25.58
CA LEU A 23 8.08 -8.21 -24.33
C LEU A 23 7.83 -9.72 -24.49
N LYS A 24 7.28 -10.15 -25.62
CA LYS A 24 7.13 -11.56 -25.96
C LYS A 24 8.49 -12.23 -26.15
N ASP A 25 9.45 -11.51 -26.74
CA ASP A 25 10.79 -12.03 -26.98
C ASP A 25 11.57 -12.32 -25.68
N ILE A 26 11.34 -11.51 -24.64
CA ILE A 26 11.87 -11.77 -23.29
C ILE A 26 11.40 -13.13 -22.73
N LEU A 27 10.28 -13.65 -23.20
CA LEU A 27 9.70 -14.92 -22.76
C LEU A 27 10.06 -16.10 -23.68
N THR A 28 10.69 -15.88 -24.83
CA THR A 28 11.15 -16.94 -25.75
C THR A 28 12.50 -17.49 -25.33
N ASP A 29 12.69 -18.79 -25.54
CA ASP A 29 13.95 -19.53 -25.35
C ASP A 29 14.70 -19.29 -24.03
N ARG A 30 13.97 -18.92 -22.97
CA ARG A 30 14.56 -18.76 -21.64
C ARG A 30 15.11 -20.10 -21.15
N LYS A 31 16.37 -20.09 -20.73
CA LYS A 31 17.04 -21.22 -20.11
C LYS A 31 17.61 -20.82 -18.77
N VAL A 32 17.39 -21.65 -17.76
CA VAL A 32 18.07 -21.55 -16.47
C VAL A 32 19.28 -22.47 -16.53
N THR A 33 20.47 -21.91 -16.32
CA THR A 33 21.72 -22.68 -16.31
C THR A 33 22.30 -22.68 -14.91
N ILE A 34 22.57 -23.87 -14.38
CA ILE A 34 23.19 -24.07 -13.06
C ILE A 34 24.56 -24.70 -13.29
N GLN A 35 25.58 -24.15 -12.65
CA GLN A 35 26.91 -24.76 -12.64
C GLN A 35 26.94 -25.89 -11.63
N THR A 36 27.24 -27.10 -12.10
CA THR A 36 27.42 -28.30 -11.27
C THR A 36 28.88 -28.76 -11.33
N ALA A 37 29.28 -29.66 -10.44
CA ALA A 37 30.64 -30.22 -10.45
C ALA A 37 30.96 -30.98 -11.75
N GLN A 38 29.94 -31.44 -12.49
CA GLN A 38 30.06 -32.14 -13.76
C GLN A 38 29.91 -31.21 -14.98
N GLY A 39 29.74 -29.90 -14.76
CA GLY A 39 29.56 -28.89 -15.82
C GLY A 39 28.24 -28.11 -15.73
N PRO A 40 28.00 -27.19 -16.67
CA PRO A 40 26.76 -26.43 -16.74
C PRO A 40 25.60 -27.32 -17.20
N VAL A 41 24.50 -27.31 -16.44
CA VAL A 41 23.25 -27.95 -16.86
C VAL A 41 22.21 -26.86 -17.13
N SER A 42 21.65 -26.86 -18.34
CA SER A 42 20.67 -25.89 -18.80
C SER A 42 19.29 -26.53 -18.95
N TRP A 43 18.27 -25.91 -18.38
CA TRP A 43 16.87 -26.30 -18.55
C TRP A 43 16.07 -25.17 -19.18
N SER A 44 15.21 -25.51 -20.14
CA SER A 44 14.25 -24.56 -20.70
C SER A 44 13.18 -24.20 -19.66
N GLN A 45 12.96 -22.91 -19.47
CA GLN A 45 11.95 -22.37 -18.56
C GLN A 45 10.73 -21.93 -19.37
N GLN A 46 9.56 -22.49 -19.05
CA GLN A 46 8.30 -22.16 -19.71
C GLN A 46 7.26 -21.51 -18.78
N GLN A 47 7.63 -21.33 -17.50
CA GLN A 47 6.76 -20.78 -16.48
C GLN A 47 7.54 -19.87 -15.52
N GLY A 48 6.85 -18.85 -15.02
CA GLY A 48 7.33 -17.94 -13.99
C GLY A 48 8.28 -16.87 -14.52
N CYS A 49 8.26 -15.71 -13.88
CA CYS A 49 9.23 -14.65 -14.16
C CYS A 49 10.41 -14.77 -13.19
N ALA A 50 11.63 -14.58 -13.67
CA ALA A 50 12.83 -14.69 -12.85
C ALA A 50 12.79 -13.64 -11.71
N PRO A 51 12.99 -14.03 -10.44
CA PRO A 51 13.04 -13.08 -9.33
C PRO A 51 14.09 -11.99 -9.59
N GLY A 52 13.70 -10.72 -9.45
CA GLY A 52 14.59 -9.57 -9.68
C GLY A 52 14.52 -8.95 -11.08
N PHE A 53 13.78 -9.55 -12.02
CA PHE A 53 13.48 -8.88 -13.29
C PHE A 53 12.46 -7.75 -13.06
N CYS A 54 12.81 -6.53 -13.47
CA CYS A 54 11.96 -5.35 -13.30
C CYS A 54 10.60 -5.47 -14.02
N THR A 55 10.50 -6.33 -15.04
CA THR A 55 9.27 -6.52 -15.84
C THR A 55 8.32 -7.57 -15.28
N CYS A 56 8.68 -8.32 -14.23
CA CYS A 56 7.81 -9.35 -13.68
C CYS A 56 6.43 -8.82 -13.23
N PRO A 57 6.32 -7.67 -12.55
CA PRO A 57 5.01 -7.09 -12.23
C PRO A 57 4.21 -6.72 -13.48
N MET A 58 4.87 -6.29 -14.56
CA MET A 58 4.22 -5.95 -15.83
C MET A 58 3.64 -7.18 -16.53
N PHE A 59 4.23 -8.36 -16.35
CA PHE A 59 3.67 -9.61 -16.87
C PHE A 59 2.56 -10.18 -15.98
N TRP A 60 2.67 -9.98 -14.66
CA TRP A 60 1.67 -10.46 -13.70
C TRP A 60 0.36 -9.65 -13.77
N ASN A 61 0.46 -8.32 -13.82
CA ASN A 61 -0.69 -7.45 -13.69
C ASN A 61 -1.77 -7.67 -14.77
N PRO A 62 -1.46 -7.84 -16.07
CA PRO A 62 -2.48 -8.12 -17.09
C PRO A 62 -3.24 -9.42 -16.82
N VAL A 63 -2.53 -10.48 -16.42
CA VAL A 63 -3.15 -11.78 -16.12
C VAL A 63 -4.04 -11.69 -14.87
N ALA A 64 -3.58 -10.99 -13.83
CA ALA A 64 -4.39 -10.74 -12.64
C ALA A 64 -5.57 -9.79 -12.94
N ASN A 65 -5.42 -8.86 -13.87
CA ASN A 65 -6.47 -7.92 -14.25
C ASN A 65 -7.65 -8.61 -14.94
N GLU A 66 -7.43 -9.75 -15.60
CA GLU A 66 -8.48 -10.58 -16.20
C GLU A 66 -9.58 -10.92 -15.16
N ILE A 67 -9.21 -11.48 -14.01
CA ILE A 67 -10.17 -11.88 -12.97
C ILE A 67 -10.71 -10.68 -12.17
N ILE A 68 -9.93 -9.60 -12.06
CA ILE A 68 -10.36 -8.37 -11.38
C ILE A 68 -11.41 -7.60 -12.20
N SER A 69 -11.27 -7.62 -13.53
CA SER A 69 -12.19 -6.93 -14.45
C SER A 69 -13.47 -7.73 -14.69
N GLU A 70 -13.46 -9.02 -14.38
CA GLU A 70 -14.62 -9.88 -14.54
C GLU A 70 -15.71 -9.53 -13.53
N GLU A 71 -16.93 -9.23 -14.00
CA GLU A 71 -18.03 -8.83 -13.12
C GLU A 71 -18.28 -9.91 -12.04
N CYS A 72 -17.99 -9.53 -10.80
CA CYS A 72 -18.34 -10.31 -9.63
C CYS A 72 -19.82 -10.06 -9.29
N GLN A 73 -20.43 -11.00 -8.57
CA GLN A 73 -21.78 -10.78 -8.05
C GLN A 73 -21.81 -9.49 -7.19
N PRO A 74 -22.92 -8.73 -7.14
CA PRO A 74 -22.99 -7.42 -6.48
C PRO A 74 -22.52 -7.41 -5.01
N ASN A 75 -22.62 -8.56 -4.34
CA ASN A 75 -22.26 -8.75 -2.93
C ASN A 75 -20.82 -9.22 -2.71
N VAL A 76 -20.02 -9.32 -3.77
CA VAL A 76 -18.64 -9.82 -3.75
C VAL A 76 -17.72 -8.72 -4.26
N HIS A 77 -16.81 -8.27 -3.39
CA HIS A 77 -15.73 -7.37 -3.76
C HIS A 77 -14.41 -8.15 -3.76
N LEU A 78 -13.74 -8.18 -4.91
CA LEU A 78 -12.41 -8.75 -5.08
C LEU A 78 -11.38 -7.62 -5.10
N GLN A 79 -10.36 -7.76 -4.27
CA GLN A 79 -9.18 -6.90 -4.30
C GLN A 79 -7.92 -7.75 -4.37
N ALA A 80 -6.90 -7.28 -5.09
CA ALA A 80 -5.64 -7.97 -5.25
C ALA A 80 -4.46 -7.02 -5.07
N PHE A 81 -3.35 -7.55 -4.58
CA PHE A 81 -2.06 -6.88 -4.58
C PHE A 81 -0.97 -7.93 -4.82
N ALA A 82 -0.27 -7.85 -5.95
CA ALA A 82 0.59 -8.93 -6.42
C ALA A 82 -0.17 -10.28 -6.40
N ASP A 83 0.33 -11.29 -5.69
CA ASP A 83 -0.28 -12.61 -5.53
C ASP A 83 -1.31 -12.70 -4.38
N ASP A 84 -1.45 -11.65 -3.56
CA ASP A 84 -2.38 -11.62 -2.44
C ASP A 84 -3.78 -11.14 -2.90
N PHE A 85 -4.72 -12.10 -3.06
CA PHE A 85 -6.14 -11.83 -3.34
C PHE A 85 -6.99 -11.88 -2.06
N ILE A 86 -7.94 -10.95 -1.95
CA ILE A 86 -8.92 -10.91 -0.86
C ILE A 86 -10.34 -10.76 -1.42
N PHE A 87 -11.23 -11.63 -0.95
CA PHE A 87 -12.67 -11.55 -1.21
C PHE A 87 -13.36 -10.98 0.01
N VAL A 88 -14.11 -9.89 -0.18
CA VAL A 88 -15.00 -9.31 0.82
C VAL A 88 -16.43 -9.58 0.38
N ILE A 89 -17.14 -10.39 1.14
CA ILE A 89 -18.48 -10.88 0.78
C ILE A 89 -19.46 -10.52 1.88
N SER A 90 -20.58 -9.90 1.50
CA SER A 90 -21.62 -9.46 2.43
C SER A 90 -22.98 -10.05 2.03
N GLU A 91 -23.54 -10.90 2.89
CA GLU A 91 -24.85 -11.52 2.67
C GLU A 91 -25.66 -11.48 3.98
N PRO A 92 -27.00 -11.40 3.92
CA PRO A 92 -27.83 -11.25 5.11
C PRO A 92 -27.94 -12.54 5.94
N THR A 93 -27.67 -13.71 5.36
CA THR A 93 -27.75 -14.99 6.06
C THR A 93 -26.50 -15.84 5.83
N GLY A 94 -26.15 -16.68 6.82
CA GLY A 94 -24.98 -17.57 6.72
C GLY A 94 -25.07 -18.58 5.57
N ALA A 95 -26.29 -19.01 5.22
CA ALA A 95 -26.53 -19.91 4.08
C ALA A 95 -26.23 -19.22 2.74
N LYS A 96 -26.75 -18.00 2.55
CA LYS A 96 -26.44 -17.19 1.36
C LYS A 96 -24.95 -16.86 1.29
N LEU A 97 -24.36 -16.45 2.41
CA LEU A 97 -22.92 -16.18 2.51
C LEU A 97 -22.08 -17.37 2.05
N LYS A 98 -22.44 -18.60 2.48
CA LYS A 98 -21.75 -19.82 2.04
C LYS A 98 -21.89 -20.04 0.53
N ALA A 99 -23.10 -19.90 -0.01
CA ALA A 99 -23.37 -20.11 -1.43
C ALA A 99 -22.63 -19.08 -2.29
N THR A 100 -22.74 -17.80 -1.97
CA THR A 100 -22.05 -16.69 -2.65
C THR A 100 -20.54 -16.85 -2.57
N ALA A 101 -19.99 -17.19 -1.39
CA ALA A 101 -18.55 -17.43 -1.24
C ALA A 101 -18.06 -18.63 -2.04
N GLN A 102 -18.81 -19.73 -2.07
CA GLN A 102 -18.43 -20.90 -2.86
C GLN A 102 -18.49 -20.60 -4.36
N ALA A 103 -19.51 -19.87 -4.82
CA ALA A 103 -19.62 -19.47 -6.22
C ALA A 103 -18.44 -18.56 -6.65
N ALA A 104 -18.08 -17.58 -5.82
CA ALA A 104 -16.92 -16.72 -6.05
C ALA A 104 -15.61 -17.52 -6.11
N LEU A 105 -15.42 -18.48 -5.20
CA LEU A 105 -14.23 -19.35 -5.23
C LEU A 105 -14.22 -20.29 -6.43
N THR A 106 -15.35 -20.83 -6.86
CA THR A 106 -15.42 -21.67 -8.07
C THR A 106 -15.03 -20.87 -9.31
N LYS A 107 -15.49 -19.61 -9.41
CA LYS A 107 -15.09 -18.70 -10.48
C LYS A 107 -13.58 -18.42 -10.45
N PHE A 108 -13.05 -18.11 -9.27
CA PHE A 108 -11.62 -17.92 -9.07
C PHE A 108 -10.81 -19.17 -9.40
N GLN A 109 -11.34 -20.36 -9.07
CA GLN A 109 -10.73 -21.64 -9.38
C GLN A 109 -10.63 -21.88 -10.89
N HIS A 110 -11.69 -21.57 -11.64
CA HIS A 110 -11.65 -21.66 -13.10
C HIS A 110 -10.55 -20.77 -13.69
N TRP A 111 -10.41 -19.53 -13.20
CA TRP A 111 -9.33 -18.64 -13.60
C TRP A 111 -7.94 -19.18 -13.21
N THR A 112 -7.77 -19.70 -11.99
CA THR A 112 -6.48 -20.29 -11.59
C THR A 112 -6.12 -21.50 -12.44
N ASP A 113 -7.11 -22.34 -12.78
CA ASP A 113 -6.90 -23.52 -13.61
C ASP A 113 -6.54 -23.12 -15.05
N LYS A 114 -7.22 -22.12 -15.61
CA LYS A 114 -6.91 -21.52 -16.92
C LYS A 114 -5.45 -21.07 -17.02
N HIS A 115 -4.92 -20.43 -15.98
CA HIS A 115 -3.55 -19.91 -15.96
C HIS A 115 -2.52 -20.84 -15.31
N GLN A 116 -2.93 -22.05 -14.94
CA GLN A 116 -2.14 -23.04 -14.21
C GLN A 116 -1.46 -22.47 -12.97
N LEU A 117 -2.23 -21.72 -12.19
CA LEU A 117 -1.83 -21.17 -10.91
C LEU A 117 -2.24 -22.12 -9.79
N LYS A 118 -1.34 -22.34 -8.84
CA LYS A 118 -1.62 -23.15 -7.64
C LYS A 118 -1.83 -22.23 -6.45
N VAL A 119 -3.01 -22.33 -5.84
CA VAL A 119 -3.33 -21.62 -4.60
C VAL A 119 -2.79 -22.40 -3.40
N SER A 120 -2.16 -21.69 -2.46
CA SER A 120 -1.66 -22.29 -1.23
C SER A 120 -2.77 -22.35 -0.18
N THR A 121 -3.45 -23.50 -0.08
CA THR A 121 -4.53 -23.71 0.90
C THR A 121 -4.09 -23.53 2.35
N GLU A 122 -2.81 -23.75 2.66
CA GLU A 122 -2.21 -23.52 3.99
C GLU A 122 -2.13 -22.03 4.37
N LYS A 123 -1.91 -21.16 3.38
CA LYS A 123 -1.82 -19.71 3.56
C LYS A 123 -3.18 -19.03 3.44
N SER A 124 -4.10 -19.62 2.68
CA SER A 124 -5.47 -19.14 2.55
C SER A 124 -6.23 -19.29 3.86
N THR A 125 -6.81 -18.19 4.34
CA THR A 125 -7.63 -18.20 5.55
C THR A 125 -8.89 -17.37 5.36
N THR A 126 -9.93 -17.72 6.10
CA THR A 126 -11.18 -16.97 6.13
C THR A 126 -11.38 -16.33 7.51
N ILE A 127 -11.89 -15.10 7.52
CA ILE A 127 -12.34 -14.41 8.72
C ILE A 127 -13.82 -14.07 8.58
N LEU A 128 -14.56 -14.14 9.69
CA LEU A 128 -15.97 -13.78 9.73
C LEU A 128 -16.14 -12.60 10.69
N ILE A 129 -16.58 -11.46 10.16
CA ILE A 129 -16.65 -10.16 10.87
C ILE A 129 -17.90 -10.02 11.77
N ILE A 130 -18.79 -11.02 11.79
CA ILE A 130 -20.02 -11.03 12.60
C ILE A 130 -19.95 -12.03 13.75
N ARG A 131 -20.74 -11.75 14.81
CA ARG A 131 -20.94 -12.64 15.96
C ARG A 131 -21.89 -13.81 15.64
N LEU A 132 -21.62 -14.55 14.57
CA LEU A 132 -22.26 -15.85 14.35
C LEU A 132 -21.49 -16.93 15.11
N LEU A 133 -22.20 -17.74 15.90
CA LEU A 133 -21.64 -18.88 16.63
C LEU A 133 -20.99 -19.90 15.68
N SER A 134 -21.60 -20.13 14.52
CA SER A 134 -21.08 -21.00 13.46
C SER A 134 -21.00 -20.23 12.14
N GLY A 135 -19.78 -20.07 11.63
CA GLY A 135 -19.53 -19.44 10.33
C GLY A 135 -19.64 -20.43 9.17
N PRO A 136 -19.84 -19.95 7.93
CA PRO A 136 -19.84 -20.82 6.77
C PRO A 136 -18.47 -21.48 6.57
N ARG A 137 -18.48 -22.76 6.19
CA ARG A 137 -17.27 -23.50 5.79
C ARG A 137 -17.23 -23.49 4.26
N VAL A 138 -16.22 -22.83 3.71
CA VAL A 138 -15.99 -22.75 2.26
C VAL A 138 -14.86 -23.70 1.89
N LYS A 139 -14.95 -24.31 0.71
CA LYS A 139 -13.98 -25.28 0.23
C LYS A 139 -13.20 -24.75 -0.97
N TRP A 140 -11.92 -25.11 -1.01
CA TRP A 140 -11.03 -24.97 -2.17
C TRP A 140 -10.48 -26.36 -2.50
N ASP A 141 -10.62 -26.84 -3.74
CA ASP A 141 -10.20 -28.21 -4.13
C ASP A 141 -10.69 -29.31 -3.17
N ASN A 142 -11.96 -29.21 -2.76
CA ASN A 142 -12.60 -30.08 -1.77
C ASN A 142 -12.00 -30.04 -0.35
N GLN A 143 -10.96 -29.25 -0.10
CA GLN A 143 -10.39 -28.97 1.22
C GLN A 143 -11.06 -27.77 1.87
N ILE A 144 -11.31 -27.84 3.18
CA ILE A 144 -11.91 -26.71 3.92
C ILE A 144 -10.85 -25.66 4.18
N ILE A 145 -11.10 -24.41 3.76
CA ILE A 145 -10.20 -23.30 4.06
C ILE A 145 -10.24 -23.01 5.57
N LYS A 146 -9.06 -22.84 6.17
CA LYS A 146 -8.93 -22.59 7.61
C LYS A 146 -9.65 -21.31 8.02
N LYS A 147 -10.48 -21.40 9.06
CA LYS A 147 -11.08 -20.24 9.72
C LYS A 147 -10.11 -19.67 10.74
N SER A 148 -9.97 -18.34 10.75
CA SER A 148 -9.18 -17.60 11.74
C SER A 148 -10.01 -16.50 12.39
N THR A 149 -9.58 -16.04 13.56
CA THR A 149 -10.12 -14.85 14.23
C THR A 149 -9.39 -13.57 13.82
N SER A 150 -8.24 -13.70 13.15
CA SER A 150 -7.51 -12.60 12.55
C SER A 150 -6.80 -13.01 11.26
N LEU A 151 -6.63 -12.06 10.35
CA LEU A 151 -5.92 -12.20 9.08
C LEU A 151 -4.92 -11.06 8.97
N LYS A 152 -3.73 -11.34 8.43
CA LYS A 152 -2.77 -10.30 8.05
C LYS A 152 -2.87 -10.06 6.56
N TYR A 153 -3.13 -8.82 6.15
CA TYR A 153 -3.19 -8.40 4.75
C TYR A 153 -2.37 -7.12 4.58
N LEU A 154 -1.42 -7.11 3.64
CA LEU A 154 -0.53 -5.97 3.35
C LEU A 154 0.16 -5.34 4.59
N GLY A 155 0.50 -6.19 5.58
CA GLY A 155 1.16 -5.75 6.81
C GLY A 155 0.21 -5.32 7.93
N VAL A 156 -1.09 -5.18 7.67
CA VAL A 156 -2.13 -4.83 8.65
C VAL A 156 -2.84 -6.09 9.13
N ILE A 157 -3.09 -6.20 10.44
CA ILE A 157 -3.84 -7.32 11.01
C ILE A 157 -5.31 -6.91 11.20
N ILE A 158 -6.21 -7.59 10.48
CA ILE A 158 -7.66 -7.42 10.58
C ILE A 158 -8.17 -8.51 11.52
N ASP A 159 -8.77 -8.12 12.64
CA ASP A 159 -9.46 -9.05 13.55
C ASP A 159 -10.96 -9.11 13.28
N ASN A 160 -11.59 -10.22 13.67
CA ASN A 160 -13.02 -10.45 13.48
C ASN A 160 -13.94 -9.47 14.23
N LYS A 161 -13.41 -8.65 15.14
CA LYS A 161 -14.16 -7.61 15.86
C LYS A 161 -13.89 -6.22 15.29
N LEU A 162 -13.01 -6.10 14.28
CA LEU A 162 -12.56 -4.84 13.67
C LEU A 162 -12.12 -3.79 14.70
N ASN A 163 -11.56 -4.22 15.84
CA ASN A 163 -11.12 -3.30 16.88
C ASN A 163 -9.62 -2.99 16.82
N TRP A 164 -8.89 -3.63 15.91
CA TRP A 164 -7.47 -3.44 15.63
C TRP A 164 -6.55 -3.72 16.82
N ALA A 165 -7.06 -4.33 17.90
CA ALA A 165 -6.27 -4.58 19.11
C ALA A 165 -5.11 -5.54 18.83
N ASN A 166 -5.37 -6.60 18.06
CA ASN A 166 -4.34 -7.56 17.64
C ASN A 166 -3.25 -6.89 16.79
N HIS A 167 -3.62 -5.94 15.93
CA HIS A 167 -2.67 -5.16 15.13
C HIS A 167 -1.75 -4.31 16.00
N VAL A 168 -2.32 -3.50 16.90
CA VAL A 168 -1.52 -2.61 17.75
C VAL A 168 -0.64 -3.40 18.74
N ILE A 169 -1.11 -4.55 19.25
CA ILE A 169 -0.29 -5.44 20.09
C ILE A 169 0.87 -6.03 19.30
N ASN A 170 0.64 -6.50 18.08
CA ASN A 170 1.71 -7.00 17.22
C ASN A 170 2.74 -5.90 16.91
N MET A 171 2.29 -4.67 16.64
CA MET A 171 3.18 -3.53 16.44
C MET A 171 4.01 -3.21 17.70
N LYS A 172 3.40 -3.26 18.90
CA LYS A 172 4.12 -3.14 20.17
C LYS A 172 5.24 -4.16 20.30
N THR A 173 4.98 -5.42 19.97
CA THR A 173 5.97 -6.50 20.06
C THR A 173 7.13 -6.24 19.10
N LYS A 174 6.85 -5.94 17.83
CA LYS A 174 7.87 -5.59 16.83
C LYS A 174 8.72 -4.39 17.26
N LEU A 175 8.08 -3.32 17.73
CA LEU A 175 8.79 -2.12 18.16
C LEU A 175 9.55 -2.32 19.47
N THR A 176 9.07 -3.19 20.36
CA THR A 176 9.84 -3.56 21.56
C THR A 176 11.10 -4.32 21.18
N HIS A 177 11.03 -5.23 20.21
CA HIS A 177 12.23 -5.90 19.68
C HIS A 177 13.19 -4.95 18.99
N LEU A 178 12.68 -3.99 18.19
CA LEU A 178 13.50 -2.95 17.59
C LEU A 178 14.21 -2.11 18.66
N HIS A 179 13.45 -1.68 19.68
CA HIS A 179 13.99 -0.93 20.79
C HIS A 179 15.09 -1.71 21.53
N GLN A 180 14.88 -3.00 21.81
CA GLN A 180 15.89 -3.87 22.41
C GLN A 180 17.18 -3.95 21.58
N LYS A 181 17.07 -3.98 20.25
CA LYS A 181 18.24 -3.94 19.36
C LYS A 181 18.97 -2.60 19.45
N ILE A 182 18.24 -1.48 19.46
CA ILE A 182 18.83 -0.14 19.62
C ILE A 182 19.56 -0.02 20.96
N THR A 183 18.94 -0.49 22.06
CA THR A 183 19.55 -0.43 23.40
C THR A 183 20.81 -1.30 23.55
N ARG A 184 21.07 -2.24 22.62
CA ARG A 184 22.31 -3.03 22.60
C ARG A 184 23.49 -2.27 21.97
N ILE A 185 23.21 -1.30 21.11
CA ILE A 185 24.24 -0.52 20.40
C ILE A 185 24.35 0.92 20.91
N ALA A 186 23.37 1.37 21.70
CA ALA A 186 23.36 2.70 22.31
C ALA A 186 22.68 2.68 23.68
N GLY A 187 23.45 3.01 24.72
CA GLY A 187 22.93 3.36 26.04
C GLY A 187 22.65 4.86 26.15
N THR A 188 22.23 5.32 27.33
CA THR A 188 21.96 6.75 27.55
C THR A 188 23.21 7.60 27.37
N ASN A 189 24.36 7.12 27.88
CA ASN A 189 25.62 7.85 27.96
C ASN A 189 26.72 7.29 27.03
N TRP A 190 26.40 6.34 26.15
CA TRP A 190 27.38 5.71 25.27
C TRP A 190 26.74 5.21 23.96
N GLY A 191 27.55 5.05 22.91
CA GLY A 191 27.10 4.58 21.61
C GLY A 191 26.57 5.73 20.73
N LEU A 192 25.35 5.59 20.21
CA LEU A 192 24.77 6.56 19.26
C LEU A 192 24.42 7.89 19.94
N ASN A 193 24.72 9.01 19.27
CA ASN A 193 24.29 10.34 19.70
C ASN A 193 22.75 10.46 19.70
N LYS A 194 22.23 11.34 20.57
CA LYS A 194 20.81 11.69 20.72
C LYS A 194 20.12 11.98 19.39
N ASP A 195 20.71 12.81 18.53
CA ASP A 195 20.09 13.20 17.25
C ASP A 195 19.90 12.01 16.32
N LEU A 196 20.87 11.10 16.30
CA LEU A 196 20.79 9.87 15.52
C LEU A 196 19.73 8.92 16.08
N ARG A 197 19.62 8.81 17.42
CA ARG A 197 18.54 8.04 18.07
C ARG A 197 17.15 8.62 17.75
N ASN A 198 17.01 9.94 17.79
CA ASN A 198 15.79 10.62 17.41
C ASN A 198 15.44 10.39 15.94
N SER A 199 16.45 10.49 15.05
CA SER A 199 16.29 10.20 13.62
C SER A 199 15.85 8.75 13.38
N LEU A 200 16.47 7.75 14.05
CA LEU A 200 16.07 6.35 13.97
C LEU A 200 14.63 6.12 14.48
N TYR A 201 14.24 6.81 15.55
CA TYR A 201 12.87 6.75 16.02
C TYR A 201 11.89 7.26 14.95
N LYS A 202 12.11 8.46 14.40
CA LYS A 202 11.22 9.09 13.40
C LYS A 202 11.18 8.35 12.06
N THR A 203 12.33 7.87 11.59
CA THR A 203 12.45 7.23 10.26
C THR A 203 12.13 5.75 10.26
N VAL A 204 12.34 5.03 11.38
CA VAL A 204 12.12 3.58 11.44
C VAL A 204 10.94 3.25 12.35
N ALA A 205 11.03 3.56 13.65
CA ALA A 205 10.03 3.10 14.61
C ALA A 205 8.65 3.72 14.37
N GLU A 206 8.60 5.02 14.11
CA GLU A 206 7.39 5.76 13.79
C GLU A 206 6.81 5.31 12.43
N GLN A 207 7.62 5.23 11.36
CA GLN A 207 7.13 4.76 10.05
C GLN A 207 6.59 3.33 10.09
N MET A 208 7.24 2.45 10.86
CA MET A 208 6.79 1.06 11.02
C MET A 208 5.37 0.96 11.58
N ILE A 209 5.00 1.83 12.53
CA ILE A 209 3.65 1.81 13.13
C ILE A 209 2.63 2.58 12.32
N LEU A 210 3.05 3.67 11.68
CA LEU A 210 2.17 4.47 10.82
C LEU A 210 1.78 3.75 9.52
N HIS A 211 2.48 2.66 9.17
CA HIS A 211 2.08 1.79 8.06
C HIS A 211 0.62 1.34 8.21
N GLY A 212 -0.19 1.66 7.20
CA GLY A 212 -1.62 1.35 7.18
C GLY A 212 -2.47 2.12 8.20
N ALA A 213 -1.97 3.23 8.78
CA ALA A 213 -2.71 4.04 9.77
C ALA A 213 -4.13 4.43 9.30
N ALA A 214 -4.31 4.71 8.01
CA ALA A 214 -5.61 5.01 7.40
C ALA A 214 -6.70 3.95 7.62
N ALA A 215 -6.30 2.69 7.86
CA ALA A 215 -7.21 1.58 8.11
C ALA A 215 -7.57 1.42 9.59
N TRP A 216 -6.62 1.66 10.51
CA TRP A 216 -6.77 1.27 11.92
C TRP A 216 -6.76 2.43 12.93
N ALA A 217 -6.28 3.63 12.54
CA ALA A 217 -6.11 4.79 13.42
C ALA A 217 -7.15 5.89 13.18
N TYR A 218 -8.39 5.51 12.88
CA TYR A 218 -9.47 6.47 12.58
C TYR A 218 -10.86 5.95 13.01
N PRO A 219 -11.35 6.26 14.22
CA PRO A 219 -10.66 6.89 15.36
C PRO A 219 -9.97 5.87 16.30
N LEU A 220 -9.04 6.33 17.14
CA LEU A 220 -8.42 5.49 18.16
C LEU A 220 -9.24 5.44 19.46
N SER A 221 -9.29 4.27 20.09
CA SER A 221 -9.78 4.15 21.46
C SER A 221 -8.75 4.65 22.49
N ALA A 222 -9.22 5.12 23.65
CA ALA A 222 -8.34 5.55 24.75
C ALA A 222 -7.35 4.43 25.17
N ARG A 223 -7.74 3.16 25.06
CA ARG A 223 -6.85 2.02 25.32
C ARG A 223 -5.72 1.93 24.30
N GLN A 224 -6.01 2.12 23.01
CA GLN A 224 -5.00 2.14 21.95
C GLN A 224 -4.08 3.35 22.11
N SER A 225 -4.61 4.53 22.41
CA SER A 225 -3.80 5.73 22.63
C SER A 225 -2.81 5.57 23.79
N ARG A 226 -3.26 4.98 24.92
CA ARG A 226 -2.36 4.63 26.04
C ARG A 226 -1.29 3.62 25.62
N LEU A 227 -1.64 2.64 24.80
CA LEU A 227 -0.70 1.63 24.30
C LEU A 227 0.37 2.24 23.39
N LEU A 228 -0.01 3.14 22.49
CA LEU A 228 0.91 3.88 21.62
C LEU A 228 1.86 4.76 22.44
N ASN A 229 1.34 5.48 23.44
CA ASN A 229 2.18 6.27 24.35
C ASN A 229 3.17 5.39 25.13
N SER A 230 2.76 4.19 25.56
CA SER A 230 3.65 3.23 26.22
C SER A 230 4.78 2.74 25.31
N ILE A 231 4.53 2.58 24.00
CA ILE A 231 5.55 2.23 23.01
C ILE A 231 6.52 3.39 22.83
N GLN A 232 6.00 4.59 22.53
CA GLN A 232 6.80 5.79 22.28
C GLN A 232 7.70 6.12 23.47
N ARG A 233 7.18 6.02 24.70
CA ARG A 233 7.91 6.28 25.95
C ARG A 233 9.26 5.56 26.02
N LYS A 234 9.33 4.29 25.57
CA LYS A 234 10.58 3.53 25.61
C LYS A 234 11.69 4.18 24.79
N PHE A 235 11.35 4.63 23.58
CA PHE A 235 12.28 5.32 22.70
C PHE A 235 12.66 6.69 23.28
N LEU A 236 11.69 7.45 23.78
CA LEU A 236 11.96 8.77 24.37
C LEU A 236 12.90 8.70 25.57
N LEU A 237 12.74 7.72 26.46
CA LEU A 237 13.64 7.52 27.60
C LEU A 237 15.07 7.17 27.14
N ASN A 238 15.21 6.34 26.11
CA ASN A 238 16.53 6.01 25.56
C ASN A 238 17.19 7.20 24.85
N THR A 239 16.41 8.02 24.14
CA THR A 239 16.90 9.23 23.47
C THR A 239 17.35 10.29 24.48
N THR A 240 16.50 10.60 25.46
CA THR A 240 16.71 11.67 26.46
C THR A 240 17.69 11.30 27.56
N GLY A 241 17.77 10.02 27.95
CA GLY A 241 18.45 9.60 29.18
C GLY A 241 17.73 10.03 30.46
N ALA A 242 16.49 10.50 30.39
CA ALA A 242 15.72 10.94 31.54
C ALA A 242 15.34 9.79 32.48
N TYR A 243 15.00 10.12 33.73
CA TYR A 243 14.57 9.15 34.72
C TYR A 243 13.29 8.41 34.28
N SER A 244 13.16 7.15 34.68
CA SER A 244 11.99 6.32 34.39
C SER A 244 10.68 6.85 34.99
N THR A 245 10.75 7.80 35.94
CA THR A 245 9.62 8.51 36.56
C THR A 245 9.20 9.77 35.80
N THR A 246 10.00 10.26 34.85
CA THR A 246 9.68 11.48 34.08
C THR A 246 8.38 11.28 33.28
N PRO A 247 7.38 12.17 33.38
CA PRO A 247 6.12 12.04 32.64
C PRO A 247 6.31 11.94 31.12
N THR A 248 5.56 11.07 30.44
CA THR A 248 5.69 10.89 28.97
C THR A 248 5.44 12.18 28.19
N ALA A 249 4.48 13.00 28.65
CA ALA A 249 4.18 14.29 28.05
C ALA A 249 5.39 15.24 28.12
N ALA A 250 6.13 15.25 29.24
CA ALA A 250 7.34 16.06 29.37
C ALA A 250 8.44 15.59 28.39
N LEU A 251 8.62 14.28 28.24
CA LEU A 251 9.58 13.73 27.26
C LEU A 251 9.23 14.11 25.82
N GLN A 252 7.94 14.09 25.47
CA GLN A 252 7.45 14.50 24.15
C GLN A 252 7.74 15.97 23.86
N VAL A 253 7.49 16.85 24.84
CA VAL A 253 7.76 18.29 24.72
C VAL A 253 9.24 18.59 24.59
N ILE A 254 10.09 18.00 25.45
CA ILE A 254 11.55 18.23 25.44
C ILE A 254 12.17 17.80 24.11
N GLU A 255 11.70 16.70 23.52
CA GLU A 255 12.22 16.19 22.24
C GLU A 255 11.58 16.83 21.00
N GLY A 256 10.54 17.65 21.18
CA GLY A 256 9.73 18.15 20.07
C GLY A 256 9.08 17.03 19.25
N ILE A 257 8.59 15.99 19.93
CA ILE A 257 7.96 14.81 19.31
C ILE A 257 6.47 14.78 19.64
N ILE A 258 5.65 14.73 18.58
CA ILE A 258 4.19 14.65 18.69
C ILE A 258 3.80 13.33 19.37
N PRO A 259 2.81 13.31 20.28
CA PRO A 259 2.28 12.07 20.84
C PRO A 259 1.88 11.07 19.74
N LEU A 260 2.35 9.83 19.85
CA LEU A 260 2.24 8.86 18.75
C LEU A 260 0.80 8.57 18.30
N HIS A 261 -0.16 8.64 19.23
CA HIS A 261 -1.57 8.47 18.91
C HIS A 261 -2.12 9.62 18.05
N ILE A 262 -1.73 10.86 18.35
CA ILE A 262 -2.09 12.04 17.54
C ILE A 262 -1.44 11.93 16.16
N LYS A 263 -0.16 11.55 16.10
CA LYS A 263 0.55 11.35 14.83
C LYS A 263 -0.12 10.25 13.97
N ALA A 264 -0.57 9.17 14.59
CA ALA A 264 -1.28 8.09 13.88
C ALA A 264 -2.63 8.55 13.31
N GLU A 265 -3.42 9.31 14.08
CA GLU A 265 -4.67 9.89 13.60
C GLU A 265 -4.43 10.92 12.50
N GLN A 266 -3.40 11.77 12.64
CA GLN A 266 -2.99 12.73 11.63
C GLN A 266 -2.63 12.05 10.30
N GLU A 267 -1.80 11.00 10.34
CA GLU A 267 -1.47 10.22 9.13
C GLU A 267 -2.70 9.54 8.53
N ALA A 268 -3.60 9.03 9.37
CA ALA A 268 -4.83 8.41 8.88
C ALA A 268 -5.70 9.42 8.13
N VAL A 269 -5.89 10.62 8.69
CA VAL A 269 -6.64 11.72 8.04
C VAL A 269 -5.95 12.15 6.75
N TYR A 270 -4.64 12.36 6.79
CA TYR A 270 -3.86 12.76 5.62
C TYR A 270 -4.00 11.75 4.47
N VAL A 271 -3.79 10.45 4.72
CA VAL A 271 -3.90 9.41 3.69
C VAL A 271 -5.33 9.31 3.17
N ARG A 272 -6.34 9.40 4.04
CA ARG A 272 -7.75 9.32 3.63
C ARG A 272 -8.16 10.49 2.75
N THR A 273 -7.79 11.71 3.13
CA THR A 273 -8.15 12.93 2.39
C THR A 273 -7.31 13.08 1.12
N ALA A 274 -5.99 13.03 1.23
CA ALA A 274 -5.09 13.33 0.11
C ALA A 274 -4.97 12.17 -0.89
N ARG A 275 -4.93 10.91 -0.41
CA ARG A 275 -4.69 9.74 -1.29
C ARG A 275 -5.96 9.00 -1.66
N LEU A 276 -6.84 8.74 -0.69
CA LEU A 276 -8.09 8.01 -0.93
C LEU A 276 -9.24 8.91 -1.40
N ARG A 277 -9.05 10.24 -1.40
CA ARG A 277 -10.07 11.25 -1.74
C ARG A 277 -11.38 11.02 -0.98
N LYS A 278 -11.27 10.69 0.30
CA LYS A 278 -12.41 10.51 1.22
C LYS A 278 -12.45 11.62 2.26
N THR A 279 -13.63 12.20 2.43
CA THR A 279 -13.91 13.14 3.52
C THR A 279 -13.57 12.52 4.86
N SER A 280 -12.82 13.26 5.66
CA SER A 280 -12.35 12.83 6.97
C SER A 280 -12.58 13.92 8.00
N ASN A 281 -13.03 13.54 9.20
CA ASN A 281 -13.29 14.41 10.32
C ASN A 281 -12.26 14.13 11.41
N TYR A 282 -11.61 15.18 11.90
CA TYR A 282 -10.67 15.08 13.02
C TYR A 282 -10.81 16.29 13.92
N ASN A 283 -11.00 16.08 15.23
CA ASN A 283 -11.22 17.14 16.22
C ASN A 283 -12.28 18.19 15.78
N ASN A 284 -13.42 17.73 15.26
CA ASN A 284 -14.51 18.56 14.72
C ASN A 284 -14.15 19.40 13.48
N ILE A 285 -12.97 19.21 12.90
CA ILE A 285 -12.57 19.80 11.63
C ILE A 285 -12.86 18.79 10.52
N ASN A 286 -13.57 19.24 9.48
CA ASN A 286 -13.87 18.44 8.31
C ASN A 286 -12.86 18.72 7.20
N PHE A 287 -12.14 17.68 6.80
CA PHE A 287 -11.17 17.67 5.71
C PHE A 287 -11.85 17.15 4.45
N ASN A 288 -12.34 18.08 3.64
CA ASN A 288 -12.89 17.77 2.32
C ASN A 288 -11.74 17.63 1.30
N PRO A 289 -11.59 16.49 0.61
CA PRO A 289 -10.58 16.30 -0.44
C PRO A 289 -10.62 17.38 -1.52
N ASN A 290 -11.80 17.93 -1.84
CA ASN A 290 -11.95 18.94 -2.89
C ASN A 290 -11.30 20.28 -2.55
N ASN A 291 -10.96 20.52 -1.28
CA ASN A 291 -10.25 21.71 -0.85
C ASN A 291 -8.73 21.61 -1.08
N TYR A 292 -8.24 20.44 -1.52
CA TYR A 292 -6.82 20.18 -1.71
C TYR A 292 -6.56 19.74 -3.15
N GLU A 293 -5.50 20.28 -3.74
CA GLU A 293 -5.03 19.89 -5.06
C GLU A 293 -4.78 18.38 -5.13
N ASP A 294 -5.23 17.77 -6.22
CA ASP A 294 -4.89 16.39 -6.50
C ASP A 294 -3.50 16.38 -7.13
N GLY A 295 -2.51 15.89 -6.38
CA GLY A 295 -1.24 15.52 -6.99
C GLY A 295 -1.51 14.45 -8.04
N THR A 296 -1.29 14.76 -9.32
CA THR A 296 -1.32 13.78 -10.40
C THR A 296 -0.23 12.75 -10.17
N THR A 297 -0.54 11.70 -9.40
CA THR A 297 0.33 10.53 -9.35
C THR A 297 0.13 9.81 -10.67
N PHE A 298 1.18 9.80 -11.51
CA PHE A 298 1.22 9.11 -12.81
C PHE A 298 0.81 7.62 -12.75
N THR A 299 0.71 7.05 -11.54
CA THR A 299 0.34 5.67 -11.25
C THR A 299 -1.17 5.41 -11.09
N LYS A 300 -2.05 6.42 -11.17
CA LYS A 300 -3.51 6.23 -11.01
C LYS A 300 -4.20 5.55 -12.21
N PHE A 301 -3.51 5.36 -13.34
CA PHE A 301 -4.11 4.78 -14.55
C PHE A 301 -3.64 3.33 -14.76
N LEU A 302 -4.55 2.37 -14.57
CA LEU A 302 -4.45 1.00 -15.04
C LEU A 302 -5.72 0.69 -15.86
N PRO A 303 -5.62 0.22 -17.13
CA PRO A 303 -4.39 0.06 -17.90
C PRO A 303 -3.81 1.43 -18.25
N ALA A 304 -2.49 1.54 -18.21
CA ALA A 304 -1.79 2.76 -18.59
C ALA A 304 -2.09 3.06 -20.06
N ILE A 305 -3.04 3.96 -20.32
CA ILE A 305 -3.04 4.73 -21.57
C ILE A 305 -1.84 5.66 -21.46
N PHE A 306 -0.66 5.12 -21.76
CA PHE A 306 0.59 5.84 -21.83
C PHE A 306 0.67 6.47 -23.23
N GLN A 307 -0.18 7.47 -23.48
CA GLN A 307 -0.08 8.29 -24.69
C GLN A 307 1.03 9.32 -24.49
N LEU A 308 2.23 8.96 -24.95
CA LEU A 308 3.39 9.85 -24.91
C LEU A 308 3.19 11.05 -25.86
N GLU A 309 2.45 10.87 -26.96
CA GLU A 309 2.20 11.92 -27.95
C GLU A 309 1.36 13.10 -27.40
N ASP A 310 0.42 12.84 -26.47
CA ASP A 310 -0.48 13.89 -25.96
C ASP A 310 0.19 14.82 -24.93
N ARG A 311 1.39 14.48 -24.47
CA ARG A 311 2.10 15.22 -23.41
C ARG A 311 3.32 15.98 -23.87
N ILE A 312 3.81 15.73 -25.08
CA ILE A 312 4.92 16.46 -25.68
C ILE A 312 4.42 17.11 -26.98
N SER A 313 3.76 18.25 -26.84
CA SER A 313 3.60 19.13 -28.00
C SER A 313 4.96 19.75 -28.32
N LEU A 314 5.63 19.24 -29.34
CA LEU A 314 6.80 19.89 -29.96
C LEU A 314 6.41 21.18 -30.70
N LYS A 315 5.11 21.48 -30.82
CA LYS A 315 4.63 22.74 -31.40
C LYS A 315 4.65 23.82 -30.32
N LYS A 316 5.68 24.68 -30.37
CA LYS A 316 5.62 26.02 -29.76
C LYS A 316 4.45 26.79 -30.39
N GLN A 317 3.29 26.77 -29.75
CA GLN A 317 2.22 27.73 -30.02
C GLN A 317 2.05 28.62 -28.80
N PHE A 318 2.87 29.67 -28.74
CA PHE A 318 2.49 30.86 -27.99
C PHE A 318 1.82 31.79 -28.98
N LEU A 319 0.50 31.94 -28.87
CA LEU A 319 -0.17 33.10 -29.43
C LEU A 319 0.14 34.28 -28.50
N PRO A 320 0.86 35.32 -28.94
CA PRO A 320 1.07 36.49 -28.11
C PRO A 320 -0.27 37.21 -27.94
N VAL A 321 -0.80 37.22 -26.72
CA VAL A 321 -1.90 38.12 -26.34
C VAL A 321 -1.25 39.46 -25.98
N PRO A 322 -1.51 40.56 -26.72
CA PRO A 322 -0.94 41.87 -26.40
C PRO A 322 -1.46 42.35 -25.04
N GLY A 323 -0.55 42.70 -24.13
CA GLY A 323 -0.89 43.32 -22.83
C GLY A 323 -0.83 42.38 -21.61
N LEU A 324 -0.70 41.07 -21.79
CA LEU A 324 -0.65 40.12 -20.68
C LEU A 324 0.77 39.56 -20.49
N ASN A 325 1.58 40.22 -19.65
CA ASN A 325 2.88 39.69 -19.26
C ASN A 325 2.74 38.84 -18.01
N ILE A 326 2.84 37.52 -18.19
CA ILE A 326 2.79 36.52 -17.12
C ILE A 326 4.22 36.23 -16.66
N TYR A 327 4.53 36.57 -15.40
CA TYR A 327 5.83 36.27 -14.78
C TYR A 327 5.67 35.17 -13.74
N THR A 328 6.52 34.14 -13.79
CA THR A 328 6.60 33.11 -12.76
C THR A 328 7.86 33.30 -11.93
N ASP A 329 7.75 33.14 -10.62
CA ASP A 329 8.86 33.32 -9.68
C ASP A 329 9.85 32.14 -9.67
N GLY A 330 9.53 31.06 -10.39
CA GLY A 330 10.38 29.88 -10.54
C GLY A 330 10.54 29.07 -9.26
N SER A 331 9.65 29.24 -8.27
CA SER A 331 9.70 28.51 -7.02
C SER A 331 9.61 26.99 -7.24
N LYS A 332 10.60 26.23 -6.78
CA LYS A 332 10.66 24.77 -6.95
C LYS A 332 10.52 24.05 -5.62
N ILE A 333 9.69 23.01 -5.59
CA ILE A 333 9.64 22.01 -4.53
C ILE A 333 9.82 20.65 -5.19
N GLU A 334 10.92 19.97 -4.85
CA GLU A 334 11.35 18.71 -5.48
C GLU A 334 11.46 18.83 -7.02
N ASP A 335 10.89 17.88 -7.77
CA ASP A 335 10.90 17.84 -9.24
C ASP A 335 9.80 18.71 -9.88
N LYS A 336 9.12 19.55 -9.09
CA LYS A 336 8.03 20.42 -9.55
C LYS A 336 8.39 21.89 -9.41
N THR A 337 8.02 22.67 -10.42
CA THR A 337 8.09 24.13 -10.39
C THR A 337 6.68 24.64 -10.11
N GLY A 338 6.49 25.31 -8.98
CA GLY A 338 5.28 26.08 -8.71
C GLY A 338 5.13 27.16 -9.77
N SER A 339 3.89 27.37 -10.23
CA SER A 339 3.56 28.47 -11.14
C SER A 339 2.64 29.44 -10.40
N ALA A 340 3.20 30.18 -9.46
CA ALA A 340 2.61 31.47 -9.11
C ALA A 340 2.82 32.36 -10.33
N PHE A 341 1.75 32.99 -10.83
CA PHE A 341 1.87 33.89 -11.96
C PHE A 341 1.38 35.28 -11.59
N TYR A 342 2.16 36.27 -11.99
CA TYR A 342 1.82 37.67 -11.81
C TYR A 342 1.27 38.23 -13.12
N VAL A 343 0.08 38.83 -13.07
CA VAL A 343 -0.54 39.55 -14.19
C VAL A 343 -0.42 41.05 -13.93
N MET A 344 0.24 41.75 -14.85
CA MET A 344 0.21 43.22 -14.93
C MET A 344 -0.78 43.67 -15.98
N GLU A 345 -1.85 44.32 -15.55
CA GLU A 345 -2.75 45.06 -16.42
C GLU A 345 -2.71 46.54 -15.97
N GLU A 346 -2.18 47.41 -16.83
CA GLU A 346 -2.15 48.88 -16.68
C GLU A 346 -1.84 49.44 -15.28
N GLY A 347 -0.93 48.81 -14.54
CA GLY A 347 -0.43 49.31 -13.25
C GLY A 347 -1.23 48.91 -12.00
N ILE A 348 -2.20 47.99 -12.11
CA ILE A 348 -2.91 47.44 -10.95
C ILE A 348 -2.43 46.01 -10.66
N THR A 349 -1.87 45.79 -9.48
CA THR A 349 -1.45 44.47 -8.97
C THR A 349 -2.61 43.70 -8.35
N LYS A 350 -2.87 42.48 -8.82
CA LYS A 350 -3.68 41.46 -8.11
C LYS A 350 -2.82 40.20 -7.87
N TYR A 351 -2.94 39.61 -6.69
CA TYR A 351 -2.22 38.39 -6.28
C TYR A 351 -3.20 37.22 -6.20
N GLU A 352 -2.87 36.08 -6.80
CA GLU A 352 -3.46 34.77 -6.50
C GLU A 352 -2.40 33.67 -6.50
#